data_AF-G7VGM2-F1
#
_entry.id   AF-G7VGM2-F1
#
_cell.length_a   1.000
_cell.length_b   1.000
_cell.length_c   1.000
_cell.angle_alpha   90.00
_cell.angle_beta   90.00
_cell.angle_gamma   90.00
#
_symmetry.space_group_name_H-M   'P 1'
#
loop_
_entity.id
_entity.type
_entity.pdbx_description
1 polymer ?
#
loop_
_entity_poly.entity_id
_entity_poly.type
_entity_poly.pdbx_seq_one_letter_code
_entity_poly.pdbx_strand_id
1 'polypeptide(L)'
;MLGGALYWLGKKFQEIEMRFREIEMRFKEIDRRFEEINKRFESIERRFEGIEKRFEAVDARFAEMDKKFVAFADSIRSAVVAMNSAVVEFLGVKGLISPREASFLVSEISRLSLAIKANPISKEEVEYIRQVFAKGDVDKISVEELERVAEIAKRWWYEDGSEVAYKLFLYTWMLRAYKLYGKESQESGAGRS
;
A
#
# COMPACT_ATOMS: atom_id res chain seq x y z
N MET A 1 -39.82 -47.94 -78.85
CA MET A 1 -38.87 -47.82 -77.70
C MET A 1 -38.83 -46.41 -77.09
N LEU A 2 -39.20 -45.34 -77.81
CA LEU A 2 -39.14 -43.95 -77.31
C LEU A 2 -40.06 -43.67 -76.09
N GLY A 3 -41.29 -44.21 -76.05
CA GLY A 3 -42.24 -43.94 -74.96
C GLY A 3 -41.80 -44.43 -73.57
N GLY A 4 -41.05 -45.53 -73.49
CA GLY A 4 -40.53 -46.05 -72.21
C GLY A 4 -39.38 -45.20 -71.65
N ALA A 5 -38.52 -44.67 -72.53
CA ALA A 5 -37.43 -43.77 -72.16
C ALA A 5 -37.97 -42.41 -71.67
N LEU A 6 -38.97 -41.84 -72.35
CA LEU A 6 -39.66 -40.62 -71.92
C LEU A 6 -40.36 -40.79 -70.56
N TYR A 7 -41.03 -41.92 -70.33
CA TYR A 7 -41.66 -42.23 -69.04
C TYR A 7 -40.63 -42.37 -67.90
N TRP A 8 -39.53 -43.09 -68.14
CA TRP A 8 -38.44 -43.23 -67.17
C TRP A 8 -37.79 -41.88 -66.83
N LEU A 9 -37.56 -41.05 -67.85
CA LEU A 9 -36.98 -39.72 -67.69
C LEU A 9 -37.92 -38.81 -66.87
N GLY A 10 -39.22 -38.82 -67.16
CA GLY A 10 -40.21 -38.08 -66.37
C GLY A 10 -40.24 -38.49 -64.89
N LYS A 11 -40.17 -39.80 -64.61
CA LYS A 11 -40.08 -40.30 -63.23
C LYS A 11 -38.80 -39.85 -62.53
N LYS A 12 -37.67 -39.81 -63.24
CA LYS A 12 -36.39 -39.31 -62.70
C LYS A 12 -36.43 -37.82 -62.41
N PHE A 13 -37.03 -37.01 -63.28
CA PHE A 13 -37.23 -35.59 -63.01
C PHE A 13 -38.11 -35.34 -61.78
N GLN A 14 -39.19 -36.10 -61.60
CA GLN A 14 -40.02 -36.02 -60.39
C GLN A 14 -39.24 -36.39 -59.12
N GLU A 15 -38.40 -37.42 -59.17
CA GLU A 15 -37.51 -37.80 -58.06
C GLU A 15 -36.52 -36.67 -57.71
N ILE A 16 -35.94 -36.05 -58.72
CA ILE A 16 -35.03 -34.91 -58.57
C ILE A 16 -35.75 -33.70 -57.96
N GLU A 17 -36.94 -33.34 -58.46
CA GLU A 17 -37.75 -32.25 -57.89
C GLU A 17 -38.09 -32.48 -56.42
N MET A 18 -38.44 -33.72 -56.04
CA MET A 18 -38.70 -34.06 -54.64
C MET A 18 -37.47 -33.86 -53.77
N ARG A 19 -36.28 -34.29 -54.22
CA ARG A 19 -35.02 -34.07 -53.50
C ARG A 19 -34.67 -32.58 -53.39
N PHE A 20 -34.90 -31.80 -54.44
CA PHE A 20 -34.70 -30.34 -54.38
C PHE A 20 -35.63 -29.67 -53.37
N ARG A 21 -36.91 -30.06 -53.32
CA ARG A 21 -37.85 -29.58 -52.29
C ARG A 21 -37.38 -29.94 -50.88
N GLU A 22 -36.87 -31.15 -50.68
CA GLU A 22 -36.32 -31.57 -49.39
C GLU A 22 -35.09 -30.75 -48.99
N ILE A 23 -34.18 -30.51 -49.94
CA ILE A 23 -33.00 -29.67 -49.73
C ILE A 23 -33.42 -28.23 -49.35
N GLU A 24 -34.38 -27.65 -50.05
CA GLU A 24 -34.89 -26.30 -49.75
C GLU A 24 -35.49 -26.21 -48.34
N MET A 25 -36.23 -27.24 -47.90
CA MET A 25 -36.75 -27.31 -46.53
C MET A 25 -35.64 -27.39 -45.49
N ARG A 26 -34.58 -28.18 -45.74
CA ARG A 26 -33.42 -28.27 -44.84
C ARG A 26 -32.67 -26.94 -44.76
N PHE A 27 -32.51 -26.21 -45.87
CA PHE A 27 -31.91 -24.87 -45.85
C PHE A 27 -32.73 -23.88 -45.03
N LYS A 28 -34.06 -23.87 -45.17
CA LYS A 28 -34.93 -23.03 -44.33
C LYS A 28 -34.80 -23.36 -42.84
N GLU A 29 -34.64 -24.63 -42.49
CA GLU A 29 -34.40 -25.03 -41.09
C GLU A 29 -33.03 -24.55 -40.60
N ILE A 30 -31.98 -24.67 -41.43
CA ILE A 30 -30.64 -24.16 -41.14
C ILE A 30 -30.68 -22.65 -40.90
N ASP A 31 -31.34 -21.88 -41.78
CA ASP A 31 -31.47 -20.43 -41.64
C ASP A 31 -32.14 -20.06 -40.31
N ARG A 32 -33.22 -20.76 -39.94
CA ARG A 32 -33.91 -20.54 -38.66
C ARG A 32 -32.98 -20.82 -37.46
N ARG A 33 -32.17 -21.89 -37.52
CA ARG A 33 -31.19 -22.21 -36.47
C ARG A 33 -30.12 -21.12 -36.38
N PHE A 34 -29.66 -20.57 -37.50
CA PHE A 34 -28.69 -19.46 -37.49
C PHE A 34 -29.29 -18.18 -36.89
N GLU A 35 -30.55 -17.85 -37.18
CA GLU A 35 -31.24 -16.74 -36.51
C GLU A 35 -31.35 -16.94 -34.99
N GLU A 36 -31.66 -18.15 -34.54
CA GLU A 36 -31.69 -18.50 -33.11
C GLU A 36 -30.29 -18.36 -32.47
N ILE A 37 -29.24 -18.77 -33.17
CA ILE A 37 -27.85 -18.63 -32.73
C ILE A 37 -27.47 -17.14 -32.60
N ASN A 38 -27.78 -16.32 -33.61
CA ASN A 38 -27.48 -14.88 -33.59
C ASN A 38 -28.13 -14.19 -32.39
N LYS A 39 -29.41 -14.49 -32.11
CA LYS A 39 -30.12 -13.95 -30.92
C LYS A 39 -29.45 -14.36 -29.61
N ARG A 40 -28.89 -15.57 -29.53
CA ARG A 40 -28.13 -16.02 -28.36
C ARG A 40 -26.82 -15.26 -28.22
N PHE A 41 -26.09 -15.02 -29.31
CA PHE A 41 -24.88 -14.22 -29.28
C PHE A 41 -25.13 -12.78 -28.84
N GLU A 42 -26.15 -12.11 -29.38
CA GLU A 42 -26.55 -10.76 -28.93
C GLU A 42 -26.94 -10.73 -27.43
N SER A 43 -27.53 -11.81 -26.91
CA SER A 43 -27.83 -11.92 -25.48
C SER A 43 -26.57 -12.12 -24.64
N ILE A 44 -25.60 -12.89 -25.14
CA ILE A 44 -24.30 -13.10 -24.50
C ILE A 44 -23.52 -11.79 -24.46
N GLU A 45 -23.45 -11.05 -25.58
CA GLU A 45 -22.78 -9.74 -25.67
C GLU A 45 -23.33 -8.77 -24.62
N ARG A 46 -24.65 -8.60 -24.55
CA ARG A 46 -25.30 -7.76 -23.53
C ARG A 46 -24.98 -8.18 -22.09
N ARG A 47 -24.81 -9.49 -21.84
CA ARG A 47 -24.40 -9.99 -20.52
C ARG A 47 -22.95 -9.64 -20.23
N PHE A 48 -22.06 -9.73 -21.22
CA PHE A 48 -20.66 -9.35 -21.08
C PHE A 48 -20.50 -7.84 -20.84
N GLU A 49 -21.22 -6.99 -21.56
CA GLU A 49 -21.25 -5.54 -21.28
C GLU A 49 -21.71 -5.25 -19.84
N GLY A 50 -22.72 -6.00 -19.36
CA GLY A 50 -23.19 -5.89 -17.97
C GLY A 50 -22.17 -6.37 -16.94
N ILE A 51 -21.33 -7.35 -17.28
CA ILE A 51 -20.23 -7.84 -16.45
C ILE A 51 -19.10 -6.81 -16.41
N GLU A 52 -18.71 -6.24 -17.55
CA GLU A 52 -17.65 -5.22 -17.66
C GLU A 52 -17.97 -4.00 -16.78
N LYS A 53 -19.19 -3.46 -16.88
CA LYS A 53 -19.63 -2.34 -16.01
C LYS A 53 -19.57 -2.67 -14.52
N ARG A 54 -19.81 -3.92 -14.15
CA ARG A 54 -19.70 -4.37 -12.74
C ARG A 54 -18.25 -4.43 -12.30
N PHE A 55 -17.34 -4.89 -13.15
CA PHE A 55 -15.90 -4.88 -12.86
C PHE A 55 -15.36 -3.46 -12.71
N GLU A 56 -15.72 -2.54 -13.61
CA GLU A 56 -15.34 -1.13 -13.48
C GLU A 56 -15.81 -0.52 -12.15
N ALA A 57 -17.04 -0.82 -11.73
CA ALA A 57 -17.58 -0.36 -10.45
C ALA A 57 -16.85 -0.98 -9.25
N VAL A 58 -16.42 -2.24 -9.36
CA VAL A 58 -15.62 -2.91 -8.33
C VAL A 58 -14.24 -2.28 -8.23
N ASP A 59 -13.56 -2.04 -9.34
CA ASP A 59 -12.24 -1.40 -9.38
C ASP A 59 -12.28 0.01 -8.77
N ALA A 60 -13.32 0.80 -9.08
CA ALA A 60 -13.53 2.10 -8.49
C ALA A 60 -13.69 2.05 -6.96
N ARG A 61 -14.42 1.05 -6.45
CA ARG A 61 -14.59 0.83 -5.01
C ARG A 61 -13.29 0.40 -4.33
N PHE A 62 -12.49 -0.45 -4.96
CA PHE A 62 -11.18 -0.83 -4.44
C PHE A 62 -10.23 0.37 -4.37
N ALA A 63 -10.18 1.20 -5.42
CA ALA A 63 -9.37 2.42 -5.42
C ALA A 63 -9.80 3.43 -4.34
N GLU A 64 -11.10 3.56 -4.07
CA GLU A 64 -11.60 4.38 -2.95
C GLU A 64 -11.19 3.79 -1.59
N MET A 65 -11.28 2.47 -1.45
CA MET A 65 -10.91 1.77 -0.23
C MET A 65 -9.41 1.91 0.07
N ASP A 66 -8.54 1.77 -0.94
CA ASP A 66 -7.09 1.95 -0.79
C ASP A 66 -6.75 3.37 -0.30
N LYS A 67 -7.40 4.40 -0.86
CA LYS A 67 -7.23 5.78 -0.39
C LYS A 67 -7.63 5.96 1.07
N LYS A 68 -8.75 5.36 1.49
CA LYS A 68 -9.20 5.39 2.89
C LYS A 68 -8.22 4.67 3.81
N PHE A 69 -7.65 3.54 3.39
CA PHE A 69 -6.66 2.81 4.17
C PHE A 69 -5.35 3.58 4.33
N VAL A 70 -4.83 4.21 3.28
CA VAL A 70 -3.64 5.07 3.36
C VAL A 70 -3.89 6.24 4.33
N ALA A 71 -5.00 6.95 4.17
CA ALA A 71 -5.36 8.06 5.05
C ALA A 71 -5.52 7.63 6.52
N PHE A 72 -6.11 6.45 6.75
CA PHE A 72 -6.22 5.88 8.09
C PHE A 72 -4.84 5.55 8.69
N ALA A 73 -3.96 4.90 7.93
CA ALA A 73 -2.61 4.58 8.38
C ALA A 73 -1.80 5.85 8.71
N ASP A 74 -1.89 6.90 7.89
CA ASP A 74 -1.23 8.19 8.13
C ASP A 74 -1.77 8.90 9.38
N SER A 75 -3.09 8.80 9.62
CA SER A 75 -3.73 9.33 10.82
C SER A 75 -3.22 8.63 12.08
N ILE A 76 -3.12 7.30 12.06
CA ILE A 76 -2.57 6.51 13.18
C ILE A 76 -1.09 6.85 13.40
N ARG A 77 -0.27 6.93 12.33
CA ARG A 77 1.14 7.33 12.46
C ARG A 77 1.28 8.70 13.13
N SER A 78 0.47 9.66 12.69
CA SER A 78 0.48 11.02 13.23
C SER A 78 0.02 11.08 14.69
N ALA A 79 -1.03 10.33 15.05
CA ALA A 79 -1.50 10.23 16.42
C ALA A 79 -0.44 9.61 17.36
N VAL A 80 0.24 8.56 16.91
CA VAL A 80 1.29 7.88 17.66
C VAL A 80 2.50 8.81 17.91
N VAL A 81 2.94 9.57 16.89
CA VAL A 81 4.01 10.56 17.09
C VAL A 81 3.56 11.66 18.04
N ALA A 82 2.37 12.24 17.84
CA ALA A 82 1.88 13.31 18.69
C ALA A 82 1.76 12.90 20.16
N MET A 83 1.15 11.73 20.42
CA MET A 83 0.97 11.22 21.78
C MET A 83 2.32 10.92 22.46
N ASN A 84 3.23 10.22 21.77
CA ASN A 84 4.51 9.87 22.38
C ASN A 84 5.43 11.08 22.53
N SER A 85 5.41 12.04 21.60
CA SER A 85 6.09 13.32 21.80
C SER A 85 5.56 14.04 23.04
N ALA A 86 4.23 14.15 23.21
CA ALA A 86 3.65 14.80 24.40
C ALA A 86 4.05 14.11 25.71
N VAL A 87 4.06 12.77 25.73
CA VAL A 87 4.53 12.00 26.90
C VAL A 87 6.00 12.26 27.18
N VAL A 88 6.86 12.25 26.15
CA VAL A 88 8.31 12.48 26.32
C VAL A 88 8.61 13.89 26.79
N GLU A 89 7.93 14.91 26.25
CA GLU A 89 8.06 16.30 26.71
C GLU A 89 7.65 16.41 28.19
N PHE A 90 6.55 15.76 28.59
CA PHE A 90 6.14 15.72 29.99
C PHE A 90 7.16 15.02 30.90
N LEU A 91 7.73 13.88 30.47
CA LEU A 91 8.78 13.18 31.23
C LEU A 91 10.04 14.04 31.38
N GLY A 92 10.42 14.77 30.33
CA GLY A 92 11.52 15.74 30.36
C GLY A 92 11.27 16.85 31.37
N VAL A 93 10.12 17.52 31.29
CA VAL A 93 9.72 18.58 32.24
C VAL A 93 9.68 18.09 33.69
N LYS A 94 9.31 16.82 33.91
CA LYS A 94 9.32 16.22 35.26
C LYS A 94 10.71 15.78 35.73
N GLY A 95 11.74 15.88 34.89
CA GLY A 95 13.08 15.41 35.20
C GLY A 95 13.16 13.89 35.42
N LEU A 96 12.24 13.13 34.82
CA LEU A 96 12.14 11.68 35.01
C LEU A 96 13.12 10.89 34.14
N ILE A 97 13.86 11.57 33.26
CA ILE A 97 14.95 10.99 32.49
C ILE A 97 16.24 11.33 33.22
N SER A 98 16.84 10.33 33.86
CA SER A 98 18.11 10.44 34.57
C SER A 98 19.29 10.46 33.59
N PRO A 99 20.47 10.95 34.03
CA PRO A 99 21.69 10.85 33.24
C PRO A 99 22.03 9.41 32.82
N ARG A 100 21.75 8.43 33.67
CA ARG A 100 21.97 7.00 33.35
C ARG A 100 21.08 6.53 32.20
N GLU A 101 19.81 6.93 32.19
CA GLU A 101 18.89 6.62 31.11
C GLU A 101 19.30 7.34 29.81
N ALA A 102 19.75 8.60 29.90
CA ALA A 102 20.30 9.30 28.75
C ALA A 102 21.55 8.60 28.16
N SER A 103 22.50 8.17 28.99
CA SER A 103 23.67 7.39 28.53
C SER A 103 23.27 6.05 27.90
N PHE A 104 22.25 5.38 28.46
CA PHE A 104 21.70 4.16 27.88
C PHE A 104 21.12 4.43 26.49
N LEU A 105 20.31 5.48 26.32
CA LEU A 105 19.71 5.87 25.04
C LEU A 105 20.78 6.19 23.97
N VAL A 106 21.85 6.91 24.33
CA VAL A 106 22.98 7.16 23.42
C VAL A 106 23.61 5.84 22.96
N SER A 107 23.85 4.92 23.89
CA SER A 107 24.44 3.61 23.57
C SER A 107 23.52 2.76 22.68
N GLU A 108 22.22 2.80 22.95
CA GLU A 108 21.19 2.11 22.19
C GLU A 108 21.10 2.63 20.76
N ILE A 109 21.05 3.96 20.58
CA ILE A 109 21.03 4.59 19.26
C ILE A 109 22.31 4.26 18.49
N SER A 110 23.48 4.35 19.13
CA SER A 110 24.75 3.96 18.52
C SER A 110 24.69 2.53 17.99
N ARG A 111 24.15 1.58 18.77
CA ARG A 111 23.99 0.19 18.34
C ARG A 111 23.03 0.06 17.16
N LEU A 112 21.86 0.70 17.24
CA LEU A 112 20.87 0.68 16.15
C LEU A 112 21.47 1.26 14.86
N SER A 113 22.26 2.34 14.95
CA SER A 113 22.86 3.04 13.80
C SER A 113 23.81 2.16 12.97
N LEU A 114 24.40 1.13 13.57
CA LEU A 114 25.29 0.19 12.90
C LEU A 114 24.51 -0.76 11.98
N ALA A 115 23.27 -1.10 12.33
CA ALA A 115 22.42 -1.99 11.55
C ALA A 115 21.70 -1.28 10.39
N ILE A 116 21.71 0.06 10.36
CA ILE A 116 21.04 0.84 9.32
C ILE A 116 21.76 0.65 7.99
N LYS A 117 21.03 0.11 7.01
CA LYS A 117 21.44 0.08 5.60
C LYS A 117 20.90 1.34 4.91
N ALA A 118 21.60 1.81 3.88
CA ALA A 118 21.06 2.85 3.00
C ALA A 118 19.81 2.29 2.29
N ASN A 119 18.78 3.13 2.16
CA ASN A 119 17.38 2.82 1.83
C ASN A 119 16.50 2.54 3.09
N PRO A 120 15.49 3.37 3.39
CA PRO A 120 14.98 4.52 2.61
C PRO A 120 15.70 5.85 2.87
N ILE A 121 16.63 5.92 3.84
CA ILE A 121 17.44 7.12 4.07
C ILE A 121 18.78 7.07 3.32
N SER A 122 19.36 8.24 3.08
CA SER A 122 20.60 8.39 2.31
C SER A 122 21.84 7.91 3.09
N LYS A 123 22.94 7.61 2.39
CA LYS A 123 24.19 7.22 3.06
C LYS A 123 24.74 8.34 3.94
N GLU A 124 24.59 9.58 3.49
CA GLU A 124 24.99 10.79 4.20
C GLU A 124 24.19 10.97 5.48
N GLU A 125 22.90 10.64 5.46
CA GLU A 125 22.03 10.68 6.64
C GLU A 125 22.39 9.60 7.65
N VAL A 126 22.66 8.37 7.19
CA VAL A 126 23.17 7.29 8.05
C VAL A 126 24.49 7.69 8.71
N GLU A 127 25.40 8.26 7.92
CA GLU A 127 26.70 8.70 8.41
C GLU A 127 26.57 9.87 9.39
N TYR A 128 25.68 10.82 9.12
CA TYR A 128 25.35 11.90 10.04
C TYR A 128 24.86 11.37 11.40
N ILE A 129 23.92 10.41 11.41
CA ILE A 129 23.44 9.77 12.64
C ILE A 129 24.63 9.14 13.39
N ARG A 130 25.48 8.38 12.70
CA ARG A 130 26.66 7.74 13.30
C ARG A 130 27.61 8.76 13.91
N GLN A 131 27.89 9.86 13.22
CA GLN A 131 28.79 10.92 13.69
C GLN A 131 28.25 11.61 14.94
N VAL A 132 26.94 11.91 14.98
CA VAL A 132 26.30 12.51 16.15
C VAL A 132 26.46 11.61 17.38
N PHE A 133 26.17 10.31 17.24
CA PHE A 133 26.18 9.38 18.37
C PHE A 133 27.56 8.78 18.69
N ALA A 134 28.54 8.89 17.78
CA ALA A 134 29.93 8.57 18.04
C ALA A 134 30.56 9.44 19.16
N LYS A 135 29.96 10.60 19.47
CA LYS A 135 30.37 11.44 20.60
C LYS A 135 30.25 10.72 21.96
N GLY A 136 29.40 9.69 22.04
CA GLY A 136 29.26 8.76 23.15
C GLY A 136 28.66 9.33 24.44
N ASP A 137 28.53 10.65 24.53
CA ASP A 137 28.03 11.36 25.69
C ASP A 137 26.97 12.36 25.25
N VAL A 138 25.80 12.28 25.89
CA VAL A 138 24.68 13.18 25.63
C VAL A 138 25.12 14.63 25.78
N ASP A 139 25.99 14.97 26.73
CA ASP A 139 26.41 16.35 26.98
C ASP A 139 27.16 16.99 25.80
N LYS A 140 27.78 16.17 24.94
CA LYS A 140 28.50 16.62 23.73
C LYS A 140 27.60 16.74 22.50
N ILE A 141 26.36 16.27 22.57
CA ILE A 141 25.38 16.33 21.49
C ILE A 141 24.52 17.59 21.67
N SER A 142 24.36 18.38 20.61
CA SER A 142 23.52 19.58 20.65
C SER A 142 22.04 19.23 20.47
N VAL A 143 21.14 20.15 20.86
CA VAL A 143 19.69 19.94 20.68
C VAL A 143 19.35 19.90 19.19
N GLU A 144 19.99 20.73 18.38
CA GLU A 144 19.80 20.82 16.93
C GLU A 144 20.25 19.52 16.22
N GLU A 145 21.31 18.88 16.71
CA GLU A 145 21.74 17.57 16.20
C GLU A 145 20.70 16.49 16.49
N LEU A 146 20.13 16.50 17.70
CA LEU A 146 19.06 15.58 18.07
C LEU A 146 17.80 15.84 17.24
N GLU A 147 17.40 17.09 17.06
CA GLU A 147 16.24 17.46 16.25
C GLU A 147 16.41 16.99 14.81
N ARG A 148 17.58 17.21 14.21
CA ARG A 148 17.85 16.75 12.84
C ARG A 148 17.83 15.23 12.71
N VAL A 149 18.40 14.49 13.67
CA VAL A 149 18.29 13.02 13.65
C VAL A 149 16.84 12.56 13.81
N ALA A 150 16.08 13.20 14.70
CA ALA A 150 14.67 12.89 14.89
C ALA A 150 13.85 13.16 13.61
N GLU A 151 14.14 14.23 12.87
CA GLU A 151 13.49 14.52 11.58
C GLU A 151 13.78 13.44 10.53
N ILE A 152 15.04 13.02 10.40
CA ILE A 152 15.44 11.92 9.50
C ILE A 152 14.68 10.65 9.87
N ALA A 153 14.69 10.29 11.15
CA ALA A 153 14.05 9.07 11.66
C ALA A 153 12.53 9.10 11.52
N LYS A 154 11.90 10.27 11.76
CA LYS A 154 10.47 10.46 11.56
C LYS A 154 10.13 10.30 10.08
N ARG A 155 10.82 11.00 9.18
CA ARG A 155 10.57 10.88 7.74
C ARG A 155 10.74 9.44 7.25
N TRP A 156 11.80 8.77 7.69
CA TRP A 156 12.00 7.35 7.43
C TRP A 156 10.78 6.53 7.87
N TRP A 157 10.33 6.69 9.11
CA TRP A 157 9.19 5.93 9.62
C TRP A 157 7.88 6.19 8.84
N TYR A 158 7.66 7.40 8.33
CA TYR A 158 6.51 7.69 7.48
C TYR A 158 6.61 7.04 6.09
N GLU A 159 7.83 6.81 5.58
CA GLU A 159 8.07 6.20 4.28
C GLU A 159 7.73 4.70 4.27
N ASP A 160 8.22 3.95 5.26
CA ASP A 160 8.16 2.47 5.25
C ASP A 160 7.59 1.84 6.53
N GLY A 161 7.28 2.62 7.57
CA GLY A 161 6.79 2.11 8.85
C GLY A 161 7.85 1.37 9.67
N SER A 162 9.14 1.53 9.38
CA SER A 162 10.24 0.83 10.04
C SER A 162 10.25 0.99 11.56
N GLU A 163 10.29 -0.13 12.28
CA GLU A 163 10.41 -0.14 13.74
C GLU A 163 11.72 0.52 14.21
N VAL A 164 12.81 0.32 13.46
CA VAL A 164 14.12 0.92 13.76
C VAL A 164 14.04 2.44 13.62
N ALA A 165 13.35 2.92 12.58
CA ALA A 165 13.12 4.34 12.38
C ALA A 165 12.34 4.96 13.54
N TYR A 166 11.27 4.29 13.97
CA TYR A 166 10.45 4.77 15.08
C TYR A 166 11.20 4.79 16.41
N LYS A 167 11.98 3.74 16.70
CA LYS A 167 12.85 3.68 17.89
C LYS A 167 13.89 4.79 17.87
N LEU A 168 14.56 5.00 16.73
CA LEU A 168 15.52 6.08 16.56
C LEU A 168 14.86 7.44 16.84
N PHE A 169 13.71 7.70 16.24
CA PHE A 169 12.93 8.92 16.50
C PHE A 169 12.64 9.10 17.99
N LEU A 170 12.06 8.10 18.64
CA LEU A 170 11.64 8.20 20.03
C LEU A 170 12.83 8.38 20.99
N TYR A 171 13.90 7.60 20.81
CA TYR A 171 15.09 7.68 21.66
C TYR A 171 15.80 9.03 21.51
N THR A 172 15.94 9.51 20.27
CA THR A 172 16.49 10.84 20.02
C THR A 172 15.61 11.94 20.61
N TRP A 173 14.29 11.82 20.53
CA TRP A 173 13.35 12.78 21.12
C TRP A 173 13.43 12.80 22.67
N MET A 174 13.63 11.64 23.29
CA MET A 174 13.88 11.55 24.74
C MET A 174 15.18 12.22 25.16
N LEU A 175 16.26 12.05 24.39
CA LEU A 175 17.52 12.76 24.63
C LEU A 175 17.37 14.28 24.47
N ARG A 176 16.56 14.72 23.51
CA ARG A 176 16.24 16.14 23.31
C ARG A 176 15.50 16.71 24.52
N ALA A 177 14.46 16.02 24.99
CA ALA A 177 13.72 16.42 26.19
C ALA A 177 14.62 16.44 27.45
N TYR A 178 15.50 15.45 27.62
CA TYR A 178 16.52 15.47 28.67
C TYR A 178 17.43 16.71 28.58
N LYS A 179 17.86 17.07 27.37
CA LYS A 179 18.72 18.24 27.15
C LYS A 179 18.03 19.57 27.46
N LEU A 180 16.76 19.69 27.11
CA LEU A 180 15.99 20.91 27.32
C LEU A 180 15.60 21.14 28.78
N TYR A 181 15.21 20.07 29.49
CA TYR A 181 14.59 20.20 30.82
C TYR A 181 15.40 19.59 31.97
N GLY A 182 16.39 18.75 31.65
CA GLY A 182 17.15 17.98 32.64
C GLY A 182 18.10 18.80 33.51
N LYS A 183 18.50 20.01 33.07
CA LYS A 183 19.42 20.87 33.82
C LYS A 183 18.71 21.77 34.84
N GLU A 184 17.53 22.28 34.55
CA GLU A 184 16.77 23.16 35.47
C GLU A 184 16.16 22.40 36.67
N SER A 185 15.83 21.12 36.50
CA SER A 185 15.20 20.30 37.54
C SER A 185 16.18 19.90 38.67
N GLN A 186 17.48 19.81 38.39
CA GLN A 186 18.49 19.45 39.40
C GLN A 186 18.87 20.62 40.32
N GLU A 187 18.87 21.85 39.80
CA GLU A 187 19.14 23.05 40.61
C GLU A 187 17.97 23.37 41.56
N SER A 188 16.74 23.07 41.15
CA SER A 188 15.52 23.30 41.95
C SER A 188 15.38 22.38 43.18
N GLY A 189 16.04 21.22 43.17
CA GLY A 189 16.04 20.25 44.27
C GLY A 189 17.09 20.53 45.35
N ALA A 190 18.17 21.23 45.02
CA ALA A 190 19.27 21.54 45.95
C ALA A 190 18.97 22.72 46.91
N GLY A 191 17.89 23.47 46.67
CA GLY A 191 17.47 24.61 47.51
C GLY A 191 16.45 24.27 48.61
N ARG A 192 16.13 22.99 48.82
CA ARG A 192 15.20 22.52 49.86
C ARG A 192 15.80 21.33 50.63
N SER A 193 16.90 21.59 51.33
CA SER A 193 17.37 20.73 52.44
C SER A 193 17.87 21.60 53.57
#